data_AF-A0A534VTJ8-F1
#
_entry.id   AF-A0A534VTJ8-F1
#
_cell.length_a   1.000
_cell.length_b   1.000
_cell.length_c   1.000
_cell.angle_alpha   90.00
_cell.angle_beta   90.00
_cell.angle_gamma   90.00
#
_symmetry.space_group_name_H-M   'P 1'
#
loop_
_entity.id
_entity.type
_entity.pdbx_description
1 polymer ?
#
loop_
_entity_poly.entity_id
_entity_poly.type
_entity_poly.pdbx_seq_one_letter_code
_entity_poly.pdbx_strand_id
1 'polypeptide(L)'
;MSARPEAARIMLGFVVRQCAVALGHAPTPEELARWANEQRDARGRYRIFGREISTDEARVILRHPGRLVTVRPSPRWAFGLAVSR
;
A
#
# COMPACT_ATOMS: atom_id res chain seq x y z
N MET A 1 3.64 -28.10 -5.51
CA MET A 1 4.11 -26.91 -6.24
C MET A 1 3.81 -25.69 -5.38
N SER A 2 4.80 -25.10 -4.70
CA SER A 2 4.62 -23.85 -3.98
C SER A 2 4.33 -22.76 -4.99
N ALA A 3 3.06 -22.35 -5.12
CA ALA A 3 2.71 -21.14 -5.85
C ALA A 3 3.52 -20.02 -5.21
N ARG A 4 4.53 -19.52 -5.94
CA ARG A 4 5.17 -18.24 -5.59
C ARG A 4 4.00 -17.27 -5.52
N PRO A 5 3.70 -16.67 -4.36
CA PRO A 5 2.52 -15.84 -4.27
C PRO A 5 2.77 -14.68 -5.24
N GLU A 6 1.97 -14.65 -6.30
CA GLU A 6 2.08 -13.66 -7.36
C GLU A 6 2.07 -12.30 -6.65
N ALA A 7 3.12 -11.52 -6.88
CA ALA A 7 3.36 -10.36 -6.05
C ALA A 7 2.21 -9.38 -6.28
N ALA A 8 1.30 -9.28 -5.30
CA ALA A 8 0.07 -8.51 -5.43
C ALA A 8 0.41 -7.09 -5.88
N ARG A 9 -0.22 -6.59 -6.93
CA ARG A 9 0.03 -5.24 -7.44
C ARG A 9 -1.13 -4.36 -7.03
N ILE A 10 -0.82 -3.21 -6.42
CA ILE A 10 -1.84 -2.21 -6.11
C ILE A 10 -1.51 -0.90 -6.82
N MET A 11 -2.55 -0.18 -7.20
CA MET A 11 -2.40 1.17 -7.73
C MET A 11 -2.10 2.13 -6.58
N LEU A 12 -1.11 3.00 -6.74
CA LEU A 12 -0.75 3.99 -5.72
C LEU A 12 -1.93 4.89 -5.33
N GLY A 13 -2.75 5.28 -6.30
CA GLY A 13 -3.98 6.05 -6.06
C GLY A 13 -4.97 5.34 -5.14
N PHE A 14 -4.99 4.00 -5.13
CA PHE A 14 -5.80 3.25 -4.18
C PHE A 14 -5.29 3.41 -2.74
N VAL A 15 -3.97 3.33 -2.54
CA VAL A 15 -3.33 3.55 -1.23
C VAL A 15 -3.61 4.97 -0.72
N VAL A 16 -3.43 5.96 -1.59
CA VAL A 16 -3.71 7.38 -1.29
C VAL A 16 -5.18 7.57 -0.91
N ARG A 17 -6.11 6.92 -1.62
CA ARG A 17 -7.53 6.98 -1.29
C ARG A 17 -7.86 6.34 0.07
N GLN A 18 -7.24 5.21 0.41
CA GLN A 18 -7.43 4.59 1.73
C GLN A 18 -6.90 5.47 2.85
N CYS A 19 -5.75 6.12 2.64
CA CYS A 19 -5.21 7.10 3.57
C CYS A 19 -6.16 8.29 3.75
N ALA A 20 -6.68 8.84 2.64
CA ALA A 20 -7.64 9.95 2.69
C ALA A 20 -8.93 9.60 3.46
N VAL A 21 -9.44 8.38 3.28
CA VAL A 21 -10.61 7.90 4.03
C VAL A 21 -10.32 7.76 5.52
N ALA A 22 -9.12 7.30 5.89
CA ALA A 22 -8.72 7.16 7.28
C ALA A 22 -8.52 8.51 7.99
N LEU A 23 -8.04 9.52 7.25
CA LEU A 23 -7.79 10.87 7.78
C LEU A 23 -9.02 11.80 7.70
N GLY A 24 -9.96 11.51 6.80
CA GLY A 24 -11.13 12.37 6.53
C GLY A 24 -10.84 13.56 5.60
N HIS A 25 -9.63 13.66 5.04
CA HIS A 25 -9.22 14.69 4.08
C HIS A 25 -8.14 14.17 3.13
N ALA A 26 -7.77 14.97 2.12
CA ALA A 26 -6.66 14.64 1.24
C ALA A 26 -5.33 14.63 2.03
N PRO A 27 -4.54 13.53 1.98
CA PRO A 27 -3.32 13.41 2.76
C PRO A 27 -2.18 14.27 2.22
N THR A 28 -1.41 14.86 3.13
CA THR A 28 -0.07 15.40 2.85
C THR A 28 0.95 14.25 2.68
N PRO A 29 2.11 14.50 2.06
CA PRO A 29 3.18 13.51 1.98
C PRO A 29 3.59 12.93 3.34
N GLU A 30 3.67 13.78 4.36
CA GLU A 30 4.05 13.41 5.72
C GLU A 30 3.02 12.49 6.37
N GLU A 31 1.72 12.80 6.20
CA GLU A 31 0.63 11.98 6.70
C GLU A 31 0.54 10.64 5.97
N LEU A 32 0.73 10.63 4.65
CA LEU A 32 0.74 9.41 3.87
C LEU A 32 1.90 8.48 4.30
N ALA A 33 3.09 9.03 4.50
CA ALA A 33 4.25 8.26 4.98
C ALA A 33 3.97 7.67 6.36
N ARG A 34 3.50 8.50 7.30
CA ARG A 34 3.16 8.07 8.66
C ARG A 34 2.11 6.97 8.66
N TRP A 35 0.97 7.23 8.01
CA TRP A 35 -0.13 6.28 7.91
C TRP A 35 0.33 4.96 7.28
N ALA A 36 1.12 5.01 6.20
CA ALA A 36 1.61 3.79 5.55
C ALA A 36 2.58 2.99 6.45
N ASN A 37 3.43 3.68 7.20
CA ASN A 37 4.42 3.08 8.10
C ASN A 37 3.80 2.51 9.39
N GLU A 38 2.65 3.04 9.83
CA GLU A 38 1.85 2.52 10.94
C GLU A 38 1.13 1.21 10.59
N GLN A 39 0.91 0.94 9.29
CA GLN A 39 0.32 -0.31 8.81
C GLN A 39 1.34 -1.45 8.91
N ARG A 40 1.55 -1.94 10.13
CA ARG A 40 2.42 -3.07 10.48
C ARG A 40 1.60 -4.33 10.78
N ASP A 41 2.17 -5.49 10.52
CA ASP A 41 1.58 -6.77 10.96
C ASP A 41 1.91 -7.05 12.43
N ALA A 42 1.34 -8.12 13.00
CA ALA A 42 1.62 -8.54 14.38
C ALA A 42 3.11 -8.90 14.64
N ARG A 43 3.92 -9.01 13.57
CA ARG A 43 5.36 -9.26 13.63
C ARG A 43 6.18 -7.97 13.36
N GLY A 44 5.54 -6.80 13.35
CA GLY A 44 6.18 -5.51 13.14
C GLY A 44 6.59 -5.21 11.69
N ARG A 45 6.18 -6.03 10.71
CA ARG A 45 6.57 -5.85 9.31
C ARG A 45 5.66 -4.86 8.59
N TYR A 46 6.26 -3.97 7.82
CA TYR A 46 5.55 -3.03 6.94
C TYR A 46 4.66 -3.75 5.94
N ARG A 47 3.36 -3.45 5.94
CA ARG A 47 2.37 -4.18 5.14
C ARG A 47 2.22 -3.63 3.72
N ILE A 48 2.29 -2.31 3.55
CA ILE A 48 2.02 -1.68 2.25
C ILE A 48 3.21 -1.84 1.34
N PHE A 49 4.34 -1.23 1.68
CA PHE A 49 5.53 -1.21 0.83
C PHE A 49 6.59 -2.25 1.19
N GLY A 50 6.33 -3.09 2.20
CA GLY A 50 7.30 -4.08 2.69
C GLY A 50 8.51 -3.49 3.41
N ARG A 51 8.63 -2.16 3.45
CA ARG A 51 9.62 -1.35 4.17
C ARG A 51 9.00 -0.02 4.60
N GLU A 52 9.73 0.72 5.41
CA GLU A 52 9.43 2.11 5.69
C GLU A 52 9.54 2.95 4.41
N ILE A 53 8.63 3.89 4.25
CA ILE A 53 8.72 4.92 3.21
C ILE A 53 9.01 6.29 3.83
N SER A 54 9.80 7.09 3.13
CA SER A 54 10.08 8.46 3.51
C SER A 54 9.00 9.42 3.00
N THR A 55 9.00 10.64 3.53
CA THR A 55 8.15 11.74 3.06
C THR A 55 8.40 12.06 1.58
N ASP A 56 9.64 12.02 1.11
CA ASP A 56 9.97 12.25 -0.31
C ASP A 56 9.37 11.17 -1.21
N GLU A 57 9.38 9.92 -0.76
CA GLU A 57 8.74 8.81 -1.48
C GLU A 57 7.22 8.96 -1.51
N ALA A 58 6.61 9.35 -0.38
CA ALA A 58 5.19 9.68 -0.31
C ALA A 58 4.81 10.85 -1.24
N ARG A 59 5.68 11.85 -1.38
CA ARG A 59 5.50 12.96 -2.31
C ARG A 59 5.50 12.48 -3.77
N VAL A 60 6.41 11.56 -4.13
CA VAL A 60 6.40 10.91 -5.46
C VAL A 60 5.11 10.12 -5.66
N ILE A 61 4.66 9.39 -4.64
CA ILE A 61 3.42 8.60 -4.69
C ILE A 61 2.20 9.49 -5.00
N LEU A 62 2.07 10.63 -4.30
CA LEU A 62 0.98 11.59 -4.50
C LEU A 62 0.98 12.23 -5.89
N ARG A 63 2.15 12.39 -6.52
CA ARG A 63 2.27 12.92 -7.89
C ARG A 63 1.95 11.87 -8.97
N HIS A 64 1.97 10.58 -8.63
CA HIS A 64 1.80 9.49 -9.59
C HIS A 64 0.72 8.49 -9.15
N PRO A 65 -0.55 8.92 -8.97
CA PRO A 65 -1.62 8.04 -8.49
C PRO A 65 -1.92 6.87 -9.44
N GLY A 66 -1.67 7.00 -10.73
CA GLY A 66 -1.89 5.92 -11.72
C GLY A 66 -0.81 4.84 -11.75
N ARG A 67 0.29 4.97 -10.99
CA ARG A 67 1.39 4.01 -11.05
C ARG A 67 1.05 2.76 -10.23
N LEU A 68 1.24 1.58 -10.83
CA LEU A 68 1.14 0.30 -10.14
C LEU A 68 2.42 0.02 -9.37
N VAL A 69 2.28 -0.41 -8.11
CA VAL A 69 3.39 -0.87 -7.27
C VAL A 69 3.15 -2.30 -6.84
N THR A 70 4.25 -3.05 -6.77
CA THR A 70 4.24 -4.41 -6.25
C THR A 70 4.25 -4.35 -4.73
N VAL A 71 3.31 -5.05 -4.10
CA VAL A 71 3.20 -5.18 -2.65
C VAL A 71 3.34 -6.64 -2.24
N ARG A 72 3.68 -6.85 -0.97
CA ARG A 72 3.75 -8.20 -0.42
C ARG A 72 2.33 -8.75 -0.26
N PRO A 73 2.04 -9.95 -0.79
CA PRO A 73 0.76 -10.59 -0.57
C PRO A 73 0.58 -10.86 0.92
N SER A 74 -0.52 -10.37 1.49
CA SER A 74 -0.88 -10.53 2.91
C SER A 74 -2.39 -10.76 2.99
N PRO A 75 -2.91 -11.55 3.95
CA PRO A 75 -4.34 -11.87 4.05
C PRO A 75 -5.25 -10.64 4.16
N ARG A 76 -4.72 -9.52 4.65
CA ARG A 76 -5.42 -8.23 4.76
C ARG A 76 -5.39 -7.40 3.46
N TRP A 77 -4.63 -7.86 2.46
CA TRP A 77 -4.44 -7.28 1.13
C TRP A 77 -4.74 -8.31 0.03
N ALA A 78 -5.66 -9.24 0.28
CA ALA A 78 -6.21 -10.13 -0.73
C ALA A 78 -7.11 -9.32 -1.70
N PHE A 79 -6.50 -8.40 -2.45
CA PHE A 79 -7.12 -7.73 -3.57
C PHE A 79 -7.17 -8.74 -4.72
N GLY A 80 -8.27 -9.47 -4.81
CA GLY A 80 -8.56 -10.34 -5.94
C GLY A 80 -7.78 -11.66 -5.97
N LEU A 81 -8.09 -12.58 -5.04
CA LEU A 81 -8.21 -14.01 -5.42
C LEU A 81 -9.62 -14.33 -5.95
N ALA A 82 -10.33 -13.31 -6.43
CA ALA A 82 -11.52 -13.45 -7.25
C ALA A 82 -11.21 -12.90 -8.65
N VAL A 83 -10.38 -13.64 -9.40
CA VAL A 83 -10.55 -13.72 -10.85
C VAL A 83 -11.02 -15.15 -11.10
N SER A 84 -12.30 -15.29 -11.42
CA SER A 84 -12.92 -16.57 -11.81
C SER A 84 -12.23 -17.17 -13.03
N ARG A 85 -11.84 -18.44 -12.93
CA ARG A 85 -12.58 -19.56 -13.52
C ARG A 85 -12.07 -20.89 -12.98
#